data_AF-A0A7Y5W4R8-F1
#
_entry.id   AF-A0A7Y5W4R8-F1
#
_cell.length_a   1.000
_cell.length_b   1.000
_cell.length_c   1.000
_cell.angle_alpha   90.00
_cell.angle_beta   90.00
_cell.angle_gamma   90.00
#
_symmetry.space_group_name_H-M   'P 1'
#
loop_
_entity.id
_entity.type
_entity.pdbx_description
1 polymer ?
#
loop_
_entity_poly.entity_id
_entity_poly.type
_entity_poly.pdbx_seq_one_letter_code
_entity_poly.pdbx_strand_id
1 'polypeptide(L)'
;MTTPFRALAVQVRQLDRSLAAVVRAAEAIGAPAPSEEDWFELLRHKLLPQAEGEPLLVVGIVGGTNIGKSVLFNHLAGQVASGVSPLAAGTKHPVCLVPPGMEDPATLTRLFEGFHLRPWQSAEDPLRESNANLLFWRVGENVPPRLLLLDCPDVDSDAKVNWQRARLIRQSADVLVAVLTQQKYNDAAVKQFFREAVEADKPIVVAFNQCDLGGDRDYWPQWLATFAGETGAEPDLVYVVPYDRAASHELRLPFYFVGRDGRTPPAEPSSLRAELAAMHFDEIKIRTFRGALARVLDPDRGAPAYLATVRAAAG
;
A
#
# COMPACT_ATOMS: atom_id res chain seq x y z
N MET A 1 12.57 -16.86 -0.82
CA MET A 1 13.10 -15.94 0.22
C MET A 1 14.62 -15.92 0.15
N THR A 2 15.21 -14.75 -0.01
CA THR A 2 16.65 -14.52 0.15
C THR A 2 17.09 -14.71 1.61
N THR A 3 18.38 -15.03 1.79
CA THR A 3 19.02 -15.21 3.11
C THR A 3 18.84 -14.00 4.04
N PRO A 4 18.98 -12.73 3.58
CA PRO A 4 18.85 -11.57 4.47
C PRO A 4 17.43 -11.39 5.03
N PHE A 5 16.38 -11.60 4.23
CA PHE A 5 15.01 -11.48 4.72
C PHE A 5 14.68 -12.58 5.73
N ARG A 6 15.16 -13.82 5.49
CA ARG A 6 14.98 -14.93 6.45
C ARG A 6 15.61 -14.63 7.81
N ALA A 7 16.80 -14.04 7.84
CA ALA A 7 17.46 -13.64 9.08
C ALA A 7 16.65 -12.57 9.83
N LEU A 8 16.15 -11.56 9.11
CA LEU A 8 15.30 -10.52 9.68
C LEU A 8 13.99 -11.09 10.26
N ALA A 9 13.33 -12.00 9.53
CA ALA A 9 12.11 -12.67 10.00
C ALA A 9 12.35 -13.51 11.27
N VAL A 10 13.52 -14.14 11.43
CA VAL A 10 13.89 -14.84 12.67
C VAL A 10 14.02 -13.87 13.83
N GLN A 11 14.67 -12.72 13.62
CA GLN A 11 14.84 -11.69 14.66
C GLN A 11 13.50 -11.08 15.08
N VAL A 12 12.60 -10.77 14.14
CA VAL A 12 11.25 -10.28 14.44
C VAL A 12 10.47 -11.28 15.31
N ARG A 13 10.51 -12.57 14.98
CA ARG A 13 9.85 -13.61 15.79
C ARG A 13 10.48 -13.77 17.17
N GLN A 14 11.80 -13.54 17.30
CA GLN A 14 12.46 -13.53 18.60
C GLN A 14 12.07 -12.31 19.43
N LEU A 15 11.95 -11.14 18.80
CA LEU A 15 11.47 -9.92 19.44
C LEU A 15 10.05 -10.10 19.98
N ASP A 16 9.12 -10.63 19.18
CA ASP A 16 7.75 -10.91 19.62
C ASP A 16 7.70 -11.88 20.81
N ARG A 17 8.43 -13.00 20.76
CA ARG A 17 8.49 -13.93 21.92
C ARG A 17 9.01 -13.25 23.18
N SER A 18 10.01 -12.39 23.05
CA SER A 18 10.61 -11.67 24.18
C SER A 18 9.63 -10.63 24.74
N LEU A 19 8.99 -9.86 23.87
CA LEU A 19 7.96 -8.90 24.24
C LEU A 19 6.75 -9.57 24.88
N ALA A 20 6.29 -10.70 24.36
CA ALA A 20 5.18 -11.45 24.97
C ALA A 20 5.50 -11.89 26.41
N ALA A 21 6.77 -12.21 26.71
CA ALA A 21 7.19 -12.49 28.08
C ALA A 21 7.19 -11.23 28.95
N VAL A 22 7.65 -10.09 28.42
CA VAL A 22 7.62 -8.80 29.12
C VAL A 22 6.18 -8.36 29.39
N VAL A 23 5.28 -8.44 28.41
CA VAL A 23 3.87 -8.07 28.54
C VAL A 23 3.18 -8.91 29.63
N ARG A 24 3.39 -10.23 29.65
CA ARG A 24 2.85 -11.07 30.74
C ARG A 24 3.41 -10.69 32.12
N ALA A 25 4.68 -10.32 32.21
CA ALA A 25 5.27 -9.87 33.47
C ALA A 25 4.75 -8.47 33.87
N ALA A 26 4.54 -7.59 32.91
CA ALA A 26 3.97 -6.25 33.09
C ALA A 26 2.53 -6.32 33.62
N GLU A 27 1.71 -7.22 33.08
CA GLU A 27 0.35 -7.48 33.56
C GLU A 27 0.35 -7.89 35.05
N ALA A 28 1.29 -8.74 35.47
CA ALA A 28 1.40 -9.18 36.86
C ALA A 28 1.71 -8.05 37.86
N ILE A 29 2.29 -6.93 37.39
CA ILE A 29 2.61 -5.74 38.18
C ILE A 29 1.67 -4.56 37.89
N GLY A 30 0.61 -4.76 37.11
CA GLY A 30 -0.39 -3.74 36.80
C GLY A 30 0.09 -2.64 35.82
N ALA A 31 1.16 -2.88 35.07
CA ALA A 31 1.57 -1.99 33.99
C ALA A 31 0.60 -2.10 32.79
N PRO A 32 0.39 -0.99 32.02
CA PRO A 32 -0.53 -0.99 30.90
C PRO A 32 -0.11 -1.99 29.81
N ALA A 33 -1.09 -2.55 29.10
CA ALA A 33 -0.82 -3.37 27.92
C ALA A 33 -0.42 -2.47 26.74
N PRO A 34 0.53 -2.89 25.89
CA PRO A 34 0.93 -2.11 24.72
C PRO A 34 -0.06 -2.29 23.54
N SER A 35 -1.20 -2.96 23.73
CA SER A 35 -2.12 -3.32 22.65
C SER A 35 -2.71 -2.13 21.91
N GLU A 36 -2.74 -0.95 22.54
CA GLU A 36 -3.24 0.30 21.94
C GLU A 36 -2.10 1.17 21.36
N GLU A 37 -0.85 0.71 21.43
CA GLU A 37 0.31 1.44 20.93
C GLU A 37 0.53 1.16 19.44
N ASP A 38 0.67 2.22 18.64
CA ASP A 38 0.93 2.15 17.19
C ASP A 38 2.10 1.21 16.83
N TRP A 39 3.15 1.20 17.66
CA TRP A 39 4.34 0.37 17.44
C TRP A 39 4.03 -1.12 17.62
N PHE A 40 3.13 -1.46 18.56
CA PHE A 40 2.76 -2.84 18.84
C PHE A 40 1.84 -3.37 17.74
N GLU A 41 0.87 -2.56 17.29
CA GLU A 41 0.05 -2.87 16.11
C GLU A 41 0.94 -3.14 14.88
N LEU A 42 1.96 -2.31 14.65
CA LEU A 42 2.88 -2.49 13.55
C LEU A 42 3.66 -3.81 13.62
N LEU A 43 4.08 -4.22 14.81
CA LEU A 43 4.71 -5.54 15.03
C LEU A 43 3.72 -6.68 14.74
N ARG A 44 2.50 -6.60 15.29
CA ARG A 44 1.51 -7.68 15.25
C ARG A 44 0.86 -7.87 13.87
N HIS A 45 0.63 -6.79 13.13
CA HIS A 45 -0.20 -6.81 11.92
C HIS A 45 0.60 -6.59 10.63
N LYS A 46 1.81 -6.04 10.72
CA LYS A 46 2.70 -5.90 9.56
C LYS A 46 3.89 -6.85 9.60
N LEU A 47 4.66 -6.83 10.68
CA LEU A 47 5.93 -7.57 10.73
C LEU A 47 5.71 -9.08 10.91
N LEU A 48 4.90 -9.50 11.89
CA LEU A 48 4.71 -10.92 12.20
C LEU A 48 4.03 -11.73 11.10
N PRO A 49 2.92 -11.28 10.48
CA PRO A 49 2.25 -12.06 9.43
C PRO A 49 3.20 -12.37 8.27
N GLN A 50 4.09 -11.43 7.98
CA GLN A 50 5.08 -11.50 6.91
C GLN A 50 6.36 -12.24 7.32
N ALA A 51 6.62 -12.43 8.62
CA ALA A 51 7.78 -13.18 9.14
C ALA A 51 7.48 -14.66 9.40
N GLU A 52 6.21 -15.04 9.53
CA GLU A 52 5.76 -16.41 9.78
C GLU A 52 5.39 -17.18 8.51
N GLY A 53 4.93 -16.48 7.46
CA GLY A 53 4.53 -17.07 6.19
C GLY A 53 5.51 -16.83 5.05
N GLU A 54 5.08 -17.17 3.83
CA GLU A 54 5.76 -16.73 2.62
C GLU A 54 5.53 -15.22 2.43
N PRO A 55 6.59 -14.40 2.33
CA PRO A 55 6.43 -12.95 2.26
C PRO A 55 5.78 -12.52 0.95
N LEU A 56 4.69 -11.77 1.10
CA LEU A 56 3.92 -11.16 0.03
C LEU A 56 4.24 -9.67 -0.05
N LEU A 57 4.42 -9.15 -1.25
CA LEU A 57 4.51 -7.72 -1.50
C LEU A 57 3.11 -7.15 -1.71
N VAL A 58 2.69 -6.28 -0.80
CA VAL A 58 1.38 -5.61 -0.87
C VAL A 58 1.54 -4.28 -1.60
N VAL A 59 0.90 -4.14 -2.75
CA VAL A 59 0.94 -2.91 -3.56
C VAL A 59 -0.43 -2.25 -3.55
N GLY A 60 -0.50 -1.05 -2.98
CA GLY A 60 -1.71 -0.23 -2.96
C GLY A 60 -1.74 0.78 -4.09
N ILE A 61 -2.83 0.81 -4.87
CA ILE A 61 -3.06 1.78 -5.94
C ILE A 61 -3.94 2.89 -5.37
N VAL A 62 -3.36 4.07 -5.20
CA VAL A 62 -3.95 5.15 -4.39
C VAL A 62 -3.98 6.47 -5.13
N GLY A 63 -5.00 7.28 -4.82
CA GLY A 63 -5.18 8.64 -5.31
C GLY A 63 -6.63 9.09 -5.18
N GLY A 64 -6.93 10.27 -5.73
CA GLY A 64 -8.24 10.91 -5.63
C GLY A 64 -9.35 10.30 -6.51
N THR A 65 -10.47 11.00 -6.56
CA THR A 65 -11.70 10.60 -7.26
C THR A 65 -11.54 10.73 -8.78
N ASN A 66 -12.05 9.74 -9.52
CA ASN A 66 -12.11 9.71 -10.99
C ASN A 66 -10.76 9.86 -11.75
N ILE A 67 -9.65 9.51 -11.10
CA ILE A 67 -8.30 9.58 -11.70
C ILE A 67 -7.89 8.30 -12.45
N GLY A 68 -8.72 7.25 -12.44
CA GLY A 68 -8.43 5.96 -13.10
C GLY A 68 -7.65 4.94 -12.27
N LYS A 69 -7.76 4.94 -10.93
CA LYS A 69 -7.13 3.90 -10.06
C LYS A 69 -7.51 2.47 -10.47
N SER A 70 -8.81 2.21 -10.61
CA SER A 70 -9.34 0.90 -11.00
C SER A 70 -8.91 0.48 -12.41
N VAL A 71 -8.65 1.45 -13.30
CA VAL A 71 -8.08 1.19 -14.63
C VAL A 71 -6.64 0.70 -14.52
N LEU A 72 -5.81 1.41 -13.76
CA LEU A 72 -4.43 0.99 -13.48
C LEU A 72 -4.40 -0.35 -12.73
N PHE A 73 -5.31 -0.56 -11.78
CA PHE A 73 -5.48 -1.83 -11.07
C PHE A 73 -5.76 -3.00 -12.01
N ASN A 74 -6.72 -2.86 -12.92
CA ASN A 74 -7.05 -3.90 -13.89
C ASN A 74 -5.88 -4.18 -14.82
N HIS A 75 -5.18 -3.14 -15.26
CA HIS A 75 -4.01 -3.28 -16.12
C HIS A 75 -2.87 -4.03 -15.40
N LEU A 76 -2.56 -3.64 -14.16
CA LEU A 76 -1.54 -4.31 -13.34
C LEU A 76 -1.93 -5.75 -12.97
N ALA A 77 -3.23 -6.01 -12.82
CA ALA A 77 -3.74 -7.35 -12.62
C ALA A 77 -3.67 -8.22 -13.89
N GLY A 78 -3.60 -7.62 -15.08
CA GLY A 78 -3.75 -8.32 -16.35
C GLY A 78 -5.16 -8.91 -16.56
N GLN A 79 -6.17 -8.38 -15.87
CA GLN A 79 -7.56 -8.82 -15.98
C GLN A 79 -8.50 -7.71 -15.50
N VAL A 80 -9.75 -7.72 -15.98
CA VAL A 80 -10.79 -6.80 -15.49
C VAL A 80 -11.24 -7.28 -14.12
N ALA A 81 -10.77 -6.58 -13.09
CA ALA A 81 -10.90 -7.00 -11.70
C ALA A 81 -11.57 -6.02 -10.75
N SER A 82 -11.67 -4.76 -11.15
CA SER A 82 -12.43 -3.72 -10.49
C SER A 82 -13.39 -3.12 -11.51
N GLY A 83 -14.63 -2.83 -11.09
CA GLY A 83 -15.66 -2.27 -11.95
C GLY A 83 -15.27 -0.84 -12.36
N VAL A 84 -14.87 -0.65 -13.62
CA VAL A 84 -14.63 0.69 -14.18
C VAL A 84 -15.94 1.17 -14.81
N SER A 85 -16.66 2.04 -14.12
CA SER A 85 -17.86 2.68 -14.68
C SER A 85 -17.71 4.21 -14.65
N PRO A 86 -17.95 4.91 -15.76
CA PRO A 86 -18.00 6.38 -15.79
C PRO A 86 -19.10 6.98 -14.91
N LEU A 87 -20.09 6.16 -14.53
CA LEU A 87 -21.27 6.55 -13.74
C LEU A 87 -21.20 6.05 -12.29
N ALA A 88 -20.25 5.17 -11.96
CA ALA A 88 -20.11 4.68 -10.59
C ALA A 88 -19.40 5.74 -9.75
N ALA A 89 -20.01 6.07 -8.62
CA ALA A 89 -19.42 6.88 -7.57
C ALA A 89 -18.27 6.10 -6.88
N GLY A 90 -17.16 5.92 -7.58
CA GLY A 90 -15.89 5.36 -7.08
C GLY A 90 -15.96 3.92 -6.54
N THR A 91 -14.79 3.31 -6.35
CA THR A 91 -14.65 2.09 -5.55
C THR A 91 -14.92 2.45 -4.09
N LYS A 92 -16.09 2.10 -3.54
CA LYS A 92 -16.43 2.41 -2.14
C LYS A 92 -15.67 1.53 -1.16
N HIS A 93 -15.51 0.25 -1.49
CA HIS A 93 -14.78 -0.72 -0.69
C HIS A 93 -13.52 -1.18 -1.40
N PRO A 94 -12.37 -1.25 -0.70
CA PRO A 94 -11.14 -1.76 -1.27
C PRO A 94 -11.28 -3.15 -1.87
N VAL A 95 -10.55 -3.38 -2.96
CA VAL A 95 -10.48 -4.66 -3.66
C VAL A 95 -9.07 -5.19 -3.57
N CYS A 96 -8.91 -6.44 -3.16
CA CYS A 96 -7.63 -7.15 -3.14
C CYS A 96 -7.61 -8.28 -4.17
N LEU A 97 -6.59 -8.33 -5.02
CA LEU A 97 -6.27 -9.53 -5.79
C LEU A 97 -5.14 -10.29 -5.14
N VAL A 98 -5.41 -11.58 -4.90
CA VAL A 98 -4.46 -12.53 -4.35
C VAL A 98 -3.88 -13.40 -5.46
N PRO A 99 -2.57 -13.69 -5.44
CA PRO A 99 -1.99 -14.57 -6.45
C PRO A 99 -2.48 -16.01 -6.22
N PRO A 100 -2.55 -16.85 -7.27
CA PRO A 100 -2.98 -18.23 -7.13
C PRO A 100 -2.11 -19.00 -6.13
N GLY A 101 -2.74 -19.76 -5.22
CA GLY A 101 -2.08 -20.52 -4.17
C GLY A 101 -1.85 -19.75 -2.86
N MET A 102 -2.26 -18.48 -2.79
CA MET A 102 -2.12 -17.62 -1.61
C MET A 102 -3.47 -17.08 -1.09
N GLU A 103 -4.56 -17.80 -1.36
CA GLU A 103 -5.93 -17.45 -0.97
C GLU A 103 -6.33 -17.84 0.47
N ASP A 104 -5.37 -18.20 1.33
CA ASP A 104 -5.66 -18.57 2.73
C ASP A 104 -6.30 -17.40 3.51
N PRO A 105 -7.58 -17.52 3.92
CA PRO A 105 -8.27 -16.45 4.63
C PRO A 105 -7.59 -16.06 5.95
N ALA A 106 -6.95 -17.01 6.66
CA ALA A 106 -6.29 -16.71 7.92
C ALA A 106 -5.08 -15.79 7.70
N THR A 107 -4.27 -16.06 6.69
CA THR A 107 -3.17 -15.19 6.26
C THR A 107 -3.66 -13.81 5.84
N LEU A 108 -4.71 -13.74 5.01
CA LEU A 108 -5.27 -12.46 4.55
C LEU A 108 -5.83 -11.63 5.70
N THR A 109 -6.56 -12.24 6.66
CA THR A 109 -7.10 -11.53 7.83
C THR A 109 -6.01 -10.89 8.67
N ARG A 110 -4.86 -11.55 8.78
CA ARG A 110 -3.71 -11.00 9.50
C ARG A 110 -3.04 -9.85 8.77
N LEU A 111 -2.98 -9.90 7.44
CA LEU A 111 -2.38 -8.85 6.60
C LEU A 111 -3.23 -7.59 6.50
N PHE A 112 -4.55 -7.77 6.50
CA PHE A 112 -5.54 -6.70 6.35
C PHE A 112 -6.35 -6.52 7.61
N GLU A 113 -5.65 -6.51 8.75
CA GLU A 113 -6.31 -6.23 10.01
C GLU A 113 -6.97 -4.84 9.99
N GLY A 114 -8.09 -4.71 10.71
CA GLY A 114 -8.98 -3.56 10.62
C GLY A 114 -10.02 -3.68 9.51
N PHE A 115 -9.89 -4.65 8.59
CA PHE A 115 -10.90 -4.99 7.60
C PHE A 115 -11.67 -6.28 7.93
N HIS A 116 -12.96 -6.26 7.64
CA HIS A 116 -13.79 -7.45 7.52
C HIS A 116 -13.67 -7.97 6.10
N LEU A 117 -12.90 -9.04 5.93
CA LEU A 117 -12.70 -9.65 4.62
C LEU A 117 -13.95 -10.34 4.11
N ARG A 118 -14.24 -10.14 2.82
CA ARG A 118 -15.31 -10.83 2.10
C ARG A 118 -14.77 -11.36 0.78
N PRO A 119 -15.06 -12.63 0.42
CA PRO A 119 -14.79 -13.08 -0.93
C PRO A 119 -15.67 -12.25 -1.88
N TRP A 120 -15.09 -11.78 -2.97
CA TRP A 120 -15.81 -11.12 -4.05
C TRP A 120 -16.72 -12.14 -4.74
N GLN A 121 -18.01 -11.81 -4.88
CA GLN A 121 -18.99 -12.64 -5.60
C GLN A 121 -19.49 -11.95 -6.88
N SER A 122 -19.66 -10.62 -6.87
CA SER A 122 -20.06 -9.85 -8.04
C SER A 122 -19.39 -8.48 -8.12
N ALA A 123 -19.40 -7.87 -9.31
CA ALA A 123 -18.85 -6.53 -9.52
C ALA A 123 -19.60 -5.42 -8.77
N GLU A 124 -20.81 -5.69 -8.28
CA GLU A 124 -21.53 -4.73 -7.43
C GLU A 124 -21.08 -4.77 -5.97
N ASP A 125 -20.44 -5.86 -5.50
CA ASP A 125 -20.09 -6.03 -4.09
C ASP A 125 -19.26 -4.85 -3.54
N PRO A 126 -18.18 -4.39 -4.21
CA PRO A 126 -17.37 -3.28 -3.70
C PRO A 126 -18.03 -1.90 -3.83
N LEU A 127 -19.17 -1.82 -4.52
CA LEU A 127 -19.92 -0.59 -4.79
C LEU A 127 -21.10 -0.39 -3.84
N ARG A 128 -21.49 -1.43 -3.08
CA ARG A 128 -22.56 -1.35 -2.08
C ARG A 128 -22.18 -0.40 -0.95
N GLU A 129 -23.17 0.28 -0.39
CA GLU A 129 -22.93 1.17 0.75
C GLU A 129 -22.86 0.40 2.06
N SER A 130 -21.82 0.66 2.83
CA SER A 130 -21.68 0.17 4.19
C SER A 130 -20.71 1.06 4.96
N ASN A 131 -20.99 1.26 6.25
CA ASN A 131 -20.09 1.94 7.19
C ASN A 131 -19.02 0.99 7.76
N ALA A 132 -19.16 -0.32 7.56
CA ALA A 132 -18.16 -1.29 8.00
C ALA A 132 -16.89 -1.19 7.13
N ASN A 133 -15.72 -1.39 7.71
CA ASN A 133 -14.46 -1.51 6.97
C ASN A 133 -14.43 -2.85 6.24
N LEU A 134 -15.14 -2.99 5.12
CA LEU A 134 -15.10 -4.19 4.29
C LEU A 134 -13.95 -4.11 3.29
N LEU A 135 -13.29 -5.23 3.03
CA LEU A 135 -12.35 -5.41 1.91
C LEU A 135 -12.75 -6.68 1.16
N PHE A 136 -12.95 -6.54 -0.14
CA PHE A 136 -13.34 -7.64 -1.02
C PHE A 136 -12.11 -8.25 -1.67
N TRP A 137 -11.94 -9.56 -1.57
CA TRP A 137 -10.78 -10.24 -2.14
C TRP A 137 -11.18 -11.34 -3.11
N ARG A 138 -10.32 -11.60 -4.10
CA ARG A 138 -10.44 -12.75 -5.02
C ARG A 138 -9.10 -13.17 -5.56
N VAL A 139 -9.01 -14.42 -6.02
CA VAL A 139 -7.85 -14.90 -6.76
C VAL A 139 -7.75 -14.15 -8.08
N GLY A 140 -6.57 -13.60 -8.36
CA GLY A 140 -6.24 -13.05 -9.66
C GLY A 140 -5.38 -14.02 -10.44
N GLU A 141 -5.97 -14.68 -11.43
CA GLU A 141 -5.30 -15.71 -12.24
C GLU A 141 -3.99 -15.23 -12.87
N ASN A 142 -3.97 -13.95 -13.24
CA ASN A 142 -2.82 -13.29 -13.85
C ASN A 142 -1.94 -12.54 -12.83
N VAL A 143 -2.23 -12.56 -11.54
CA VAL A 143 -1.39 -11.85 -10.56
C VAL A 143 -0.10 -12.64 -10.33
N PRO A 144 1.09 -12.03 -10.51
CA PRO A 144 2.38 -12.67 -10.27
C PRO A 144 2.48 -13.30 -8.87
N PRO A 145 3.22 -14.42 -8.71
CA PRO A 145 3.49 -14.99 -7.40
C PRO A 145 4.05 -13.94 -6.44
N ARG A 146 3.64 -14.02 -5.17
CA ARG A 146 4.08 -13.13 -4.08
C ARG A 146 3.67 -11.65 -4.24
N LEU A 147 2.80 -11.28 -5.18
CA LEU A 147 2.26 -9.93 -5.33
C LEU A 147 0.78 -9.89 -4.90
N LEU A 148 0.44 -8.98 -4.01
CA LEU A 148 -0.94 -8.60 -3.67
C LEU A 148 -1.21 -7.21 -4.25
N LEU A 149 -2.31 -7.06 -5.01
CA LEU A 149 -2.73 -5.77 -5.55
C LEU A 149 -3.96 -5.28 -4.81
N LEU A 150 -3.96 -4.01 -4.39
CA LEU A 150 -5.10 -3.36 -3.76
C LEU A 150 -5.58 -2.15 -4.57
N ASP A 151 -6.87 -2.12 -4.92
CA ASP A 151 -7.55 -0.91 -5.36
C ASP A 151 -8.03 -0.15 -4.12
N CYS A 152 -7.51 1.06 -3.90
CA CYS A 152 -7.85 1.89 -2.75
C CYS A 152 -9.09 2.76 -3.04
N PRO A 153 -9.97 3.00 -2.04
CA PRO A 153 -11.00 4.02 -2.16
C PRO A 153 -10.37 5.41 -2.37
N ASP A 154 -11.21 6.32 -2.85
CA ASP A 154 -10.84 7.71 -3.11
C ASP A 154 -10.40 8.42 -1.80
N VAL A 155 -9.16 8.90 -1.77
CA VAL A 155 -8.58 9.56 -0.56
C VAL A 155 -9.12 10.97 -0.34
N ASP A 156 -9.72 11.57 -1.37
CA ASP A 156 -10.32 12.91 -1.39
C ASP A 156 -11.86 12.88 -1.31
N SER A 157 -12.44 11.72 -1.02
CA SER A 157 -13.89 11.55 -0.86
C SER A 157 -14.42 12.28 0.38
N ASP A 158 -15.62 12.84 0.34
CA ASP A 158 -16.25 13.44 1.54
C ASP A 158 -16.60 12.42 2.64
N ALA A 159 -16.60 11.12 2.29
CA ALA A 159 -16.94 10.06 3.22
C ALA A 159 -15.76 9.73 4.15
N LYS A 160 -15.86 10.10 5.43
CA LYS A 160 -14.84 9.79 6.47
C LYS A 160 -14.44 8.31 6.52
N VAL A 161 -15.36 7.40 6.21
CA VAL A 161 -15.08 5.96 6.17
C VAL A 161 -14.04 5.60 5.11
N ASN A 162 -14.02 6.31 3.97
CA ASN A 162 -13.04 6.08 2.91
C ASN A 162 -11.63 6.52 3.33
N TRP A 163 -11.52 7.57 4.16
CA TRP A 163 -10.24 8.03 4.70
C TRP A 163 -9.67 7.00 5.67
N GLN A 164 -10.53 6.45 6.54
CA GLN A 164 -10.13 5.37 7.44
C GLN A 164 -9.67 4.12 6.67
N ARG A 165 -10.41 3.72 5.63
CA ARG A 165 -10.02 2.59 4.77
C ARG A 165 -8.70 2.85 4.04
N ALA A 166 -8.51 4.05 3.50
CA ALA A 166 -7.25 4.44 2.88
C ALA A 166 -6.08 4.36 3.89
N ARG A 167 -6.27 4.83 5.12
CA ARG A 167 -5.27 4.71 6.20
C ARG A 167 -4.90 3.25 6.48
N LEU A 168 -5.89 2.36 6.60
CA LEU A 168 -5.65 0.92 6.82
C LEU A 168 -4.88 0.28 5.64
N ILE A 169 -5.16 0.70 4.40
CA ILE A 169 -4.37 0.29 3.22
C ILE A 169 -2.95 0.82 3.30
N ARG A 170 -2.75 2.10 3.67
CA ARG A 170 -1.41 2.68 3.84
C ARG A 170 -0.58 1.90 4.85
N GLN A 171 -1.19 1.44 5.95
CA GLN A 171 -0.52 0.66 6.99
C GLN A 171 -0.09 -0.72 6.46
N SER A 172 -0.99 -1.42 5.76
CA SER A 172 -0.77 -2.78 5.23
C SER A 172 0.12 -2.83 3.98
N ALA A 173 0.12 -1.79 3.13
CA ALA A 173 0.89 -1.76 1.88
C ALA A 173 2.41 -1.71 2.11
N ASP A 174 3.16 -2.42 1.28
CA ASP A 174 4.62 -2.28 1.17
C ASP A 174 4.99 -1.18 0.19
N VAL A 175 4.28 -1.07 -0.94
CA VAL A 175 4.50 -0.04 -1.97
C VAL A 175 3.18 0.66 -2.26
N LEU A 176 3.24 1.97 -2.49
CA LEU A 176 2.09 2.75 -2.90
C LEU A 176 2.31 3.29 -4.31
N VAL A 177 1.41 2.94 -5.22
CA VAL A 177 1.33 3.55 -6.56
C VAL A 177 0.44 4.78 -6.45
N ALA A 178 1.06 5.95 -6.45
CA ALA A 178 0.40 7.24 -6.51
C ALA A 178 -0.12 7.49 -7.92
N VAL A 179 -1.40 7.26 -8.14
CA VAL A 179 -2.09 7.66 -9.36
C VAL A 179 -2.41 9.13 -9.23
N LEU A 180 -1.90 9.94 -10.15
CA LEU A 180 -2.08 11.40 -10.15
C LEU A 180 -2.57 11.85 -11.53
N THR A 181 -3.28 12.96 -11.61
CA THR A 181 -3.67 13.60 -12.87
C THR A 181 -3.32 15.08 -12.80
N GLN A 182 -3.38 15.79 -13.94
CA GLN A 182 -3.26 17.25 -13.98
C GLN A 182 -4.18 17.97 -12.95
N GLN A 183 -5.35 17.41 -12.67
CA GLN A 183 -6.32 18.02 -11.76
C GLN A 183 -6.10 17.64 -10.29
N LYS A 184 -5.40 16.53 -10.02
CA LYS A 184 -5.33 15.92 -8.68
C LYS A 184 -3.93 15.79 -8.09
N TYR A 185 -2.88 16.15 -8.83
CA TYR A 185 -1.49 16.08 -8.32
C TYR A 185 -1.24 16.99 -7.10
N ASN A 186 -1.95 18.12 -6.99
CA ASN A 186 -1.83 19.09 -5.90
C ASN A 186 -3.03 19.09 -4.94
N ASP A 187 -3.86 18.04 -4.98
CA ASP A 187 -5.03 17.91 -4.11
C ASP A 187 -4.61 17.77 -2.63
N ALA A 188 -5.25 18.51 -1.73
CA ALA A 188 -4.84 18.58 -0.34
C ALA A 188 -4.94 17.23 0.40
N ALA A 189 -5.98 16.44 0.11
CA ALA A 189 -6.20 15.15 0.75
C ALA A 189 -5.22 14.10 0.22
N VAL A 190 -4.95 14.11 -1.09
CA VAL A 190 -3.91 13.28 -1.71
C VAL A 190 -2.53 13.60 -1.10
N LYS A 191 -2.19 14.88 -0.98
CA LYS A 191 -0.92 15.30 -0.37
C LYS A 191 -0.81 14.88 1.09
N GLN A 192 -1.89 15.02 1.87
CA GLN A 192 -1.88 14.58 3.26
C GLN A 192 -1.65 13.07 3.38
N PHE A 193 -2.33 12.27 2.57
CA PHE A 193 -2.14 10.82 2.55
C PHE A 193 -0.69 10.44 2.28
N PHE A 194 -0.05 11.06 1.29
CA PHE A 194 1.33 10.75 0.92
C PHE A 194 2.37 11.32 1.88
N ARG A 195 2.11 12.44 2.57
CA ARG A 195 2.95 12.87 3.71
C ARG A 195 3.02 11.78 4.78
N GLU A 196 1.87 11.25 5.19
CA GLU A 196 1.83 10.16 6.18
C GLU A 196 2.46 8.87 5.66
N ALA A 197 2.48 8.65 4.35
CA ALA A 197 3.17 7.51 3.74
C ALA A 197 4.69 7.68 3.81
N VAL A 198 5.19 8.89 3.53
CA VAL A 198 6.61 9.26 3.66
C VAL A 198 7.08 9.17 5.11
N GLU A 199 6.30 9.69 6.06
CA GLU A 199 6.56 9.54 7.51
C GLU A 199 6.63 8.07 7.95
N ALA A 200 5.95 7.17 7.24
CA ALA A 200 6.00 5.73 7.46
C ALA A 200 7.06 5.00 6.61
N ASP A 201 7.98 5.72 5.97
CA ASP A 201 9.04 5.23 5.07
C ASP A 201 8.50 4.26 4.02
N LYS A 202 7.37 4.62 3.39
CA LYS A 202 6.75 3.83 2.32
C LYS A 202 7.39 4.19 0.97
N PRO A 203 7.91 3.21 0.22
CA PRO A 203 8.23 3.38 -1.19
C PRO A 203 7.00 3.87 -1.98
N ILE A 204 7.20 4.92 -2.77
CA ILE A 204 6.16 5.51 -3.62
C ILE A 204 6.59 5.40 -5.08
N VAL A 205 5.69 4.86 -5.90
CA VAL A 205 5.77 4.90 -7.36
C VAL A 205 4.77 5.93 -7.84
N VAL A 206 5.16 6.85 -8.71
CA VAL A 206 4.24 7.85 -9.29
C VAL A 206 3.80 7.40 -10.67
N ALA A 207 2.49 7.45 -10.92
CA ALA A 207 1.90 7.26 -12.24
C ALA A 207 0.99 8.46 -12.56
N PHE A 208 1.47 9.38 -13.41
CA PHE A 208 0.63 10.43 -13.97
C PHE A 208 -0.27 9.81 -15.03
N ASN A 209 -1.56 9.71 -14.71
CA ASN A 209 -2.56 9.12 -15.56
C ASN A 209 -3.33 10.18 -16.35
N GLN A 210 -3.98 9.74 -17.42
CA GLN A 210 -4.81 10.56 -18.31
C GLN A 210 -4.01 11.70 -18.97
N CYS A 211 -2.72 11.48 -19.26
CA CYS A 211 -1.86 12.50 -19.87
C CYS A 211 -2.06 12.61 -21.38
N ASP A 212 -1.86 13.81 -21.92
CA ASP A 212 -1.47 14.03 -23.30
C ASP A 212 0.06 13.93 -23.41
N LEU A 213 0.58 12.92 -24.12
CA LEU A 213 2.03 12.68 -24.21
C LEU A 213 2.82 13.82 -24.87
N GLY A 214 2.17 14.60 -25.74
CA GLY A 214 2.77 15.76 -26.38
C GLY A 214 2.50 17.02 -25.57
N GLY A 215 1.23 17.29 -25.27
CA GLY A 215 0.77 18.53 -24.64
C GLY A 215 1.23 18.70 -23.20
N ASP A 216 1.34 17.60 -22.44
CA ASP A 216 1.66 17.67 -21.00
C ASP A 216 3.15 17.54 -20.69
N ARG A 217 4.00 17.31 -21.69
CA ARG A 217 5.40 16.91 -21.52
C ARG A 217 6.21 17.86 -20.65
N ASP A 218 6.05 19.16 -20.85
CA ASP A 218 6.78 20.19 -20.10
C ASP A 218 6.25 20.35 -18.66
N TYR A 219 5.09 19.77 -18.36
CA TYR A 219 4.42 19.87 -17.07
C TYR A 219 4.68 18.67 -16.15
N TRP A 220 5.01 17.48 -16.65
CA TRP A 220 5.27 16.32 -15.78
C TRP A 220 6.35 16.58 -14.71
N PRO A 221 7.51 17.19 -15.05
CA PRO A 221 8.51 17.54 -14.03
C PRO A 221 7.98 18.54 -12.99
N GLN A 222 7.09 19.45 -13.40
CA GLN A 222 6.51 20.47 -12.51
C GLN A 222 5.47 19.85 -11.56
N TRP A 223 4.61 18.98 -12.08
CA TRP A 223 3.65 18.22 -11.27
C TRP A 223 4.38 17.33 -10.26
N LEU A 224 5.44 16.66 -10.72
CA LEU A 224 6.27 15.82 -9.86
C LEU A 224 6.98 16.63 -8.79
N ALA A 225 7.62 17.74 -9.15
CA ALA A 225 8.30 18.61 -8.20
C ALA A 225 7.34 19.19 -7.15
N THR A 226 6.12 19.55 -7.56
CA THR A 226 5.08 20.02 -6.64
C THR A 226 4.64 18.91 -5.70
N PHE A 227 4.30 17.74 -6.23
CA PHE A 227 3.89 16.59 -5.43
C PHE A 227 4.99 16.17 -4.44
N ALA A 228 6.22 16.00 -4.92
CA ALA A 228 7.38 15.64 -4.11
C ALA A 228 7.68 16.71 -3.05
N GLY A 229 7.71 17.99 -3.42
CA GLY A 229 8.01 19.10 -2.50
C GLY A 229 6.98 19.24 -1.37
N GLU A 230 5.70 19.00 -1.66
CA GLU A 230 4.63 19.13 -0.67
C GLU A 230 4.38 17.88 0.18
N THR A 231 4.91 16.73 -0.24
CA THR A 231 4.76 15.45 0.45
C THR A 231 6.04 14.93 1.11
N GLY A 232 7.20 15.40 0.65
CA GLY A 232 8.51 14.82 0.96
C GLY A 232 8.79 13.51 0.23
N ALA A 233 7.96 13.12 -0.74
CA ALA A 233 8.13 11.87 -1.47
C ALA A 233 9.35 11.92 -2.40
N GLU A 234 10.15 10.86 -2.37
CA GLU A 234 11.30 10.64 -3.27
C GLU A 234 11.02 9.42 -4.16
N PRO A 235 10.19 9.55 -5.21
CA PRO A 235 9.81 8.40 -6.03
C PRO A 235 10.98 7.91 -6.89
N ASP A 236 11.33 6.63 -6.74
CA ASP A 236 12.34 5.96 -7.55
C ASP A 236 11.85 5.65 -8.98
N LEU A 237 10.53 5.54 -9.14
CA LEU A 237 9.85 5.20 -10.38
C LEU A 237 8.73 6.21 -10.66
N VAL A 238 8.78 6.80 -11.85
CA VAL A 238 7.79 7.77 -12.33
C VAL A 238 7.37 7.39 -13.74
N TYR A 239 6.06 7.21 -13.92
CA TYR A 239 5.46 6.87 -15.20
C TYR A 239 4.46 7.93 -15.63
N VAL A 240 4.29 8.03 -16.95
CA VAL A 240 3.18 8.72 -17.58
C VAL A 240 2.33 7.70 -18.35
N VAL A 241 1.01 7.79 -18.17
CA VAL A 241 0.03 6.90 -18.75
C VAL A 241 -0.95 7.77 -19.56
N PRO A 242 -1.05 7.56 -20.88
CA PRO A 242 -1.87 8.41 -21.72
C PRO A 242 -3.35 8.15 -21.48
N TYR A 243 -4.17 9.15 -21.81
CA TYR A 243 -5.61 8.95 -21.91
C TYR A 243 -5.98 8.13 -23.15
N ASP A 244 -6.15 6.82 -23.00
CA ASP A 244 -6.60 5.93 -24.09
C ASP A 244 -7.68 4.95 -23.60
N ARG A 245 -8.94 5.20 -24.03
CA ARG A 245 -10.08 4.35 -23.67
C ARG A 245 -10.02 2.97 -24.32
N ALA A 246 -9.57 2.88 -25.57
CA ALA A 246 -9.53 1.63 -26.30
C ALA A 246 -8.47 0.71 -25.68
N ALA A 247 -7.27 1.24 -25.47
CA ALA A 247 -6.19 0.51 -24.81
C ALA A 247 -6.57 0.12 -23.36
N SER A 248 -7.31 0.97 -22.64
CA SER A 248 -7.83 0.65 -21.30
C SER A 248 -8.76 -0.56 -21.30
N HIS A 249 -9.76 -0.59 -22.19
CA HIS A 249 -10.72 -1.69 -22.28
C HIS A 249 -10.07 -3.02 -22.67
N GLU A 250 -8.99 -2.97 -23.44
CA GLU A 250 -8.25 -4.15 -23.90
C GLU A 250 -7.08 -4.52 -22.97
N LEU A 251 -6.90 -3.82 -21.85
CA LEU A 251 -5.77 -4.01 -20.92
C LEU A 251 -4.40 -3.81 -21.57
N ARG A 252 -4.30 -2.92 -22.56
CA ARG A 252 -3.08 -2.57 -23.32
C ARG A 252 -2.59 -1.13 -23.08
N LEU A 253 -2.98 -0.51 -21.97
CA LEU A 253 -2.52 0.83 -21.61
C LEU A 253 -1.00 0.88 -21.52
N PRO A 254 -0.33 1.78 -22.26
CA PRO A 254 1.12 1.89 -22.19
C PRO A 254 1.53 2.70 -20.95
N PHE A 255 2.58 2.24 -20.27
CA PHE A 255 3.24 2.98 -19.19
C PHE A 255 4.59 3.44 -19.70
N TYR A 256 4.85 4.75 -19.70
CA TYR A 256 6.15 5.26 -20.13
C TYR A 256 6.94 5.71 -18.91
N PHE A 257 8.06 5.04 -18.63
CA PHE A 257 9.00 5.50 -17.62
C PHE A 257 9.65 6.82 -18.07
N VAL A 258 9.56 7.85 -17.23
CA VAL A 258 10.04 9.21 -17.55
C VAL A 258 11.20 9.65 -16.65
N GLY A 259 11.87 8.70 -15.99
CA GLY A 259 12.97 9.01 -15.07
C GLY A 259 12.48 9.60 -13.74
N ARG A 260 13.36 9.60 -12.74
CA ARG A 260 13.04 10.09 -11.38
C ARG A 260 12.71 11.57 -11.31
N ASP A 261 13.10 12.34 -12.32
CA ASP A 261 12.83 13.77 -12.44
C ASP A 261 11.66 14.09 -13.40
N GLY A 262 11.06 13.06 -14.00
CA GLY A 262 9.97 13.22 -14.98
C GLY A 262 10.40 13.79 -16.33
N ARG A 263 11.71 13.89 -16.61
CA ARG A 263 12.24 14.57 -17.82
C ARG A 263 12.62 13.63 -18.95
N THR A 264 12.77 12.33 -18.66
CA THR A 264 13.19 11.36 -19.66
C THR A 264 12.08 11.23 -20.72
N PRO A 265 12.40 11.37 -22.02
CA PRO A 265 11.44 11.19 -23.08
C PRO A 265 10.75 9.81 -22.98
N PRO A 266 9.41 9.74 -23.16
CA PRO A 266 8.73 8.45 -23.27
C PRO A 266 9.30 7.71 -24.48
N ALA A 267 9.84 6.52 -24.22
CA ALA A 267 10.40 5.63 -25.24
C ALA A 267 9.41 4.48 -25.51
N GLU A 268 9.86 3.24 -25.44
CA GLU A 268 8.97 2.09 -25.54
C GLU A 268 8.11 1.95 -24.27
N PRO A 269 6.83 1.52 -24.40
CA PRO A 269 6.00 1.19 -23.26
C PRO A 269 6.68 0.15 -22.36
N SER A 270 6.88 0.54 -21.12
CA SER A 270 7.26 -0.37 -20.03
C SER A 270 6.05 -1.15 -19.53
N SER A 271 6.31 -2.31 -18.93
CA SER A 271 5.29 -3.01 -18.17
C SER A 271 5.54 -2.75 -16.69
N LEU A 272 4.79 -1.82 -16.08
CA LEU A 272 4.85 -1.59 -14.64
C LEU A 272 4.56 -2.88 -13.86
N ARG A 273 3.72 -3.77 -14.39
CA ARG A 273 3.51 -5.12 -13.82
C ARG A 273 4.79 -5.95 -13.83
N ALA A 274 5.49 -6.02 -14.98
CA ALA A 274 6.74 -6.75 -15.07
C ALA A 274 7.82 -6.12 -14.19
N GLU A 275 7.87 -4.79 -14.09
CA GLU A 275 8.82 -4.07 -13.24
C GLU A 275 8.50 -4.20 -11.76
N LEU A 276 7.23 -4.20 -11.35
CA LEU A 276 6.83 -4.54 -9.97
C LEU A 276 7.16 -5.99 -9.63
N ALA A 277 7.06 -6.90 -10.60
CA ALA A 277 7.44 -8.30 -10.44
C ALA A 277 8.96 -8.54 -10.52
N ALA A 278 9.70 -7.70 -11.24
CA ALA A 278 11.14 -7.82 -11.45
C ALA A 278 11.96 -6.97 -10.46
N MET A 279 11.38 -5.91 -9.89
CA MET A 279 11.93 -5.24 -8.73
C MET A 279 12.20 -6.31 -7.68
N HIS A 280 13.41 -6.31 -7.12
CA HIS A 280 13.81 -7.32 -6.16
C HIS A 280 12.85 -7.29 -4.97
N PHE A 281 11.83 -8.15 -4.99
CA PHE A 281 10.78 -8.26 -3.98
C PHE A 281 11.37 -8.19 -2.58
N ASP A 282 12.49 -8.89 -2.40
CA ASP A 282 13.18 -9.00 -1.14
C ASP A 282 13.87 -7.69 -0.71
N GLU A 283 14.38 -6.87 -1.64
CA GLU A 283 14.95 -5.55 -1.31
C GLU A 283 13.87 -4.58 -0.83
N ILE A 284 12.76 -4.48 -1.57
CA ILE A 284 11.61 -3.66 -1.15
C ILE A 284 11.10 -4.15 0.20
N LYS A 285 10.94 -5.48 0.34
CA LYS A 285 10.45 -6.07 1.59
C LYS A 285 11.37 -5.81 2.76
N ILE A 286 12.68 -5.92 2.56
CA ILE A 286 13.68 -5.60 3.59
C ILE A 286 13.61 -4.12 3.95
N ARG A 287 13.49 -3.20 2.98
CA ARG A 287 13.34 -1.76 3.24
C ARG A 287 12.08 -1.49 4.07
N THR A 288 10.91 -1.97 3.65
CA THR A 288 9.64 -1.72 4.33
C THR A 288 9.58 -2.37 5.72
N PHE A 289 10.25 -3.51 5.89
CA PHE A 289 10.45 -4.14 7.19
C PHE A 289 11.36 -3.32 8.10
N ARG A 290 12.49 -2.82 7.58
CA ARG A 290 13.42 -2.00 8.37
C ARG A 290 12.77 -0.71 8.84
N GLY A 291 12.05 -0.01 7.96
CA GLY A 291 11.29 1.19 8.34
C GLY A 291 10.23 0.89 9.41
N ALA A 292 9.52 -0.23 9.29
CA ALA A 292 8.57 -0.65 10.32
C ALA A 292 9.26 -1.05 11.64
N LEU A 293 10.38 -1.77 11.57
CA LEU A 293 11.15 -2.17 12.75
C LEU A 293 11.77 -0.95 13.45
N ALA A 294 12.20 0.07 12.71
CA ALA A 294 12.71 1.31 13.30
C ALA A 294 11.65 1.99 14.19
N ARG A 295 10.38 1.99 13.77
CA ARG A 295 9.26 2.49 14.59
C ARG A 295 8.96 1.59 15.79
N VAL A 296 9.04 0.26 15.62
CA VAL A 296 8.91 -0.69 16.74
C VAL A 296 10.00 -0.49 17.79
N LEU A 297 11.21 -0.15 17.34
CA LEU A 297 12.39 0.04 18.19
C LEU A 297 12.67 1.51 18.53
N ASP A 298 11.71 2.40 18.29
CA ASP A 298 11.86 3.82 18.60
C ASP A 298 12.12 4.00 20.12
N PRO A 299 13.16 4.75 20.52
CA PRO A 299 13.56 4.85 21.92
C PRO A 299 12.51 5.55 22.80
N ASP A 300 11.72 6.46 22.22
CA ASP A 300 10.80 7.33 22.96
C ASP A 300 9.34 6.86 22.87
N ARG A 301 8.99 6.17 21.78
CA ARG A 301 7.60 5.77 21.47
C ARG A 301 7.44 4.29 21.13
N GLY A 302 8.51 3.50 21.18
CA GLY A 302 8.51 2.10 20.79
C GLY A 302 8.58 1.11 21.96
N ALA A 303 8.94 -0.13 21.64
CA ALA A 303 9.20 -1.20 22.60
C ALA A 303 10.23 -0.83 23.71
N PRO A 304 11.31 -0.08 23.44
CA PRO A 304 12.21 0.40 24.49
C PRO A 304 11.53 1.32 25.52
N ALA A 305 10.70 2.26 25.07
CA ALA A 305 9.94 3.16 25.95
C ALA A 305 8.95 2.37 26.81
N TYR A 306 8.25 1.41 26.20
CA TYR A 306 7.37 0.50 26.94
C TYR A 306 8.13 -0.29 28.01
N LEU A 307 9.31 -0.84 27.69
CA LEU A 307 10.13 -1.56 28.66
C LEU A 307 10.59 -0.65 29.82
N ALA A 308 10.88 0.63 29.55
CA ALA A 308 11.20 1.60 30.60
C ALA A 308 10.00 1.83 31.53
N THR A 309 8.78 1.95 31.00
CA THR A 309 7.54 2.04 31.80
C THR A 309 7.35 0.80 32.67
N VAL A 310 7.54 -0.40 32.13
CA VAL A 310 7.45 -1.66 32.89
C VAL A 310 8.49 -1.71 34.01
N ARG A 311 9.74 -1.29 33.74
CA ARG A 311 10.79 -1.22 34.76
C ARG A 311 10.46 -0.24 35.88
N ALA A 312 9.94 0.94 35.55
CA ALA A 312 9.54 1.93 36.55
C ALA A 312 8.40 1.42 37.44
N ALA A 313 7.47 0.63 36.89
CA ALA A 313 6.39 0.01 37.65
C ALA A 313 6.86 -1.14 38.57
N ALA A 314 7.98 -1.78 38.24
CA ALA A 314 8.51 -2.92 39.00
C ALA A 314 9.28 -2.51 40.27
N GLY A 315 9.70 -1.24 40.39
CA GLY A 315 10.60 -0.75 41.44
C GLY A 315 12.05 -1.17 41.23
#